data_AF-A0A914VWM7-F1
#
_entry.id   AF-A0A914VWM7-F1
#
_cell.length_a   1.000
_cell.length_b   1.000
_cell.length_c   1.000
_cell.angle_alpha   90.00
_cell.angle_beta   90.00
_cell.angle_gamma   90.00
#
_symmetry.space_group_name_H-M   'P 1'
#
loop_
_entity.id
_entity.type
_entity.pdbx_description
1 polymer ?
#
loop_
_entity_poly.entity_id
_entity_poly.type
_entity_poly.pdbx_seq_one_letter_code
_entity_poly.pdbx_strand_id
1 'polypeptide(L)'
;MDKCGDATTPLDTLEELLQWDHTTVPSVLCGKPLVSWVPKKNDSPQTLVCHDMKGGYLQHDRFVDGCAVEEATPFYVAHWWYMDVFVYFSHHLVTLPPVGWINAAHQHGVLVLGTFITEWEAGAKICSEILSDPEKTRACISQLTLIAKVHNFDGWLINIENVIEYDHLTALQGFLSELTKSMRSALGERSRVVWYDSVIATSGRLKWQDELNALNRYARRLLGIWPALRRLKAMYFSQLAQVSHLRPWFDCCDAIFLNYTWTEASLRQTAAEAADRKGSVFVGVDCFGRGTFGDGGWNCCEAFGVCRKLDLSVALFAPGWVCETLPTNELLSDNIQRFWAKLCPFVECRPLTVMPFSTNFSIGFTAEAECGSLRFNLSDQQIQPHSLSGEESRIALRFAADGSSAGVRISSGGKPVRIFRTSIEVDKDIDIVIETWEPVDFQLVVWLGDTDAPDESIISGQSVVPLIRSFRLSSKELLTSSHLVGIGLVAVDEVNVNKLTASYCC
;
A
#
# COMPACT_ATOMS: atom_id res chain seq x y z
N MET A 1 -22.64 9.31 -25.39
CA MET A 1 -21.90 8.08 -25.73
C MET A 1 -20.47 8.35 -25.35
N ASP A 2 -20.15 8.13 -24.08
CA ASP A 2 -18.80 8.34 -23.60
C ASP A 2 -17.89 7.33 -24.28
N LYS A 3 -16.90 7.82 -25.02
CA LYS A 3 -15.79 6.99 -25.43
C LYS A 3 -15.12 6.52 -24.15
N CYS A 4 -15.36 5.29 -23.73
CA CYS A 4 -14.55 4.66 -22.70
C CYS A 4 -13.10 4.73 -23.18
N GLY A 5 -12.27 5.50 -22.45
CA GLY A 5 -10.84 5.64 -22.74
C GLY A 5 -10.10 4.33 -22.50
N ASP A 6 -8.78 4.34 -22.72
CA ASP A 6 -7.94 3.20 -22.40
C ASP A 6 -8.16 2.77 -20.94
N ALA A 7 -8.18 1.46 -20.71
CA ALA A 7 -8.44 0.87 -19.40
C ALA A 7 -7.49 -0.29 -19.13
N THR A 8 -7.05 -0.43 -17.89
CA THR A 8 -6.39 -1.65 -17.45
C THR A 8 -7.44 -2.76 -17.31
N THR A 9 -7.20 -3.91 -17.93
CA THR A 9 -8.05 -5.09 -17.80
C THR A 9 -7.28 -6.23 -17.11
N PRO A 10 -7.99 -7.07 -16.33
CA PRO A 10 -7.40 -8.31 -15.81
C PRO A 10 -7.17 -9.33 -16.92
N LEU A 11 -6.50 -10.44 -16.57
CA LEU A 11 -6.42 -11.65 -17.40
C LEU A 11 -7.13 -12.78 -16.63
N ASP A 12 -8.14 -13.39 -17.25
CA ASP A 12 -9.02 -14.38 -16.64
C ASP A 12 -8.57 -15.82 -16.86
N THR A 13 -7.79 -16.05 -17.91
CA THR A 13 -7.39 -17.38 -18.34
C THR A 13 -5.87 -17.53 -18.43
N LEU A 14 -5.40 -18.78 -18.33
CA LEU A 14 -3.98 -19.07 -18.53
C LEU A 14 -3.53 -18.75 -19.96
N GLU A 15 -4.41 -18.93 -20.95
CA GLU A 15 -4.10 -18.59 -22.34
C GLU A 15 -3.82 -17.09 -22.51
N GLU A 16 -4.69 -16.23 -21.96
CA GLU A 16 -4.49 -14.78 -21.97
C GLU A 16 -3.17 -14.38 -21.31
N LEU A 17 -2.81 -14.99 -20.18
CA LEU A 17 -1.51 -14.75 -19.53
C LEU A 17 -0.34 -15.18 -20.42
N LEU A 18 -0.39 -16.37 -20.99
CA LEU A 18 0.71 -16.90 -21.79
C LEU A 18 0.88 -16.16 -23.12
N GLN A 19 -0.21 -15.68 -23.72
CA GLN A 19 -0.23 -14.93 -24.98
C GLN A 19 -0.10 -13.42 -24.78
N TRP A 20 -0.07 -12.92 -23.54
CA TRP A 20 0.07 -11.49 -23.26
C TRP A 20 1.29 -10.91 -23.96
N ASP A 21 1.10 -9.83 -24.70
CA ASP A 21 2.13 -9.19 -25.50
C ASP A 21 2.40 -7.75 -25.04
N HIS A 22 3.58 -7.53 -24.48
CA HIS A 22 4.06 -6.20 -24.10
C HIS A 22 4.08 -5.18 -25.25
N THR A 23 4.18 -5.60 -26.52
CA THR A 23 4.26 -4.66 -27.65
C THR A 23 2.94 -3.95 -27.93
N THR A 24 1.81 -4.48 -27.43
CA THR A 24 0.49 -3.91 -27.62
C THR A 24 0.06 -3.00 -26.47
N VAL A 25 0.87 -2.86 -25.41
CA VAL A 25 0.51 -2.09 -24.22
C VAL A 25 0.68 -0.58 -24.49
N PRO A 26 -0.40 0.23 -24.44
CA PRO A 26 -0.30 1.67 -24.55
C PRO A 26 0.52 2.26 -23.40
N SER A 27 1.39 3.23 -23.69
CA SER A 27 2.22 3.88 -22.67
C SER A 27 1.43 4.59 -21.56
N VAL A 28 0.17 4.97 -21.85
CA VAL A 28 -0.76 5.57 -20.87
C VAL A 28 -1.19 4.59 -19.78
N LEU A 29 -1.03 3.28 -19.98
CA LEU A 29 -1.26 2.24 -18.97
C LEU A 29 -0.02 1.90 -18.14
N CYS A 30 1.12 2.56 -18.41
CA CYS A 30 2.36 2.35 -17.68
C CYS A 30 2.47 3.37 -16.54
N GLY A 31 2.65 2.89 -15.31
CA GLY A 31 2.76 3.74 -14.12
C GLY A 31 4.02 4.61 -14.10
N LYS A 32 3.95 5.74 -13.39
CA LYS A 32 5.08 6.63 -13.11
C LYS A 32 6.09 5.97 -12.17
N PRO A 33 7.36 6.41 -12.13
CA PRO A 33 8.35 5.88 -11.19
C PRO A 33 7.94 6.02 -9.72
N LEU A 34 8.33 5.03 -8.91
CA LEU A 34 8.22 5.08 -7.45
C LEU A 34 9.17 6.16 -6.89
N VAL A 35 8.62 7.11 -6.14
CA VAL A 35 9.38 8.22 -5.52
C VAL A 35 9.16 8.24 -4.02
N SER A 36 10.09 8.82 -3.25
CA SER A 36 10.01 8.88 -1.78
C SER A 36 9.88 7.53 -1.07
N TRP A 37 10.28 6.43 -1.72
CA TRP A 37 10.31 5.11 -1.10
C TRP A 37 11.65 4.90 -0.40
N VAL A 38 11.57 4.40 0.84
CA VAL A 38 12.73 4.03 1.66
C VAL A 38 12.56 2.56 2.07
N PRO A 39 13.54 1.69 1.80
CA PRO A 39 13.48 0.30 2.25
C PRO A 39 13.41 0.21 3.78
N LYS A 40 12.47 -0.59 4.28
CA LYS A 40 12.40 -0.96 5.70
C LYS A 40 13.28 -2.17 6.02
N LYS A 41 13.75 -2.24 7.26
CA LYS A 41 14.45 -3.42 7.79
C LYS A 41 13.47 -4.59 7.92
N ASN A 42 13.98 -5.81 7.85
CA ASN A 42 13.17 -7.03 7.88
C ASN A 42 12.40 -7.26 9.19
N ASP A 43 12.84 -6.64 10.28
CA ASP A 43 12.22 -6.69 11.60
C ASP A 43 11.32 -5.47 11.89
N SER A 44 11.33 -4.45 11.03
CA SER A 44 10.47 -3.28 11.17
C SER A 44 9.02 -3.61 10.80
N PRO A 45 8.04 -3.31 11.67
CA PRO A 45 6.64 -3.52 11.37
C PRO A 45 6.19 -2.69 10.15
N GLN A 46 5.41 -3.31 9.28
CA GLN A 46 4.86 -2.71 8.07
C GLN A 46 3.33 -2.74 8.07
N THR A 47 2.70 -1.84 7.31
CA THR A 47 1.26 -1.84 7.00
C THR A 47 1.06 -2.20 5.54
N LEU A 48 0.41 -3.33 5.30
CA LEU A 48 -0.11 -3.69 3.98
C LEU A 48 -1.62 -3.38 3.94
N VAL A 49 -2.10 -2.83 2.83
CA VAL A 49 -3.54 -2.65 2.58
C VAL A 49 -3.92 -3.43 1.33
N CYS A 50 -4.88 -4.34 1.48
CA CYS A 50 -5.45 -5.13 0.39
C CYS A 50 -6.88 -4.65 0.18
N HIS A 51 -7.13 -3.88 -0.89
CA HIS A 51 -8.29 -2.96 -0.92
C HIS A 51 -9.66 -3.65 -1.01
N ASP A 52 -9.76 -4.78 -1.73
CA ASP A 52 -10.98 -5.56 -2.02
C ASP A 52 -12.27 -4.71 -2.00
N MET A 53 -12.42 -3.85 -3.01
CA MET A 53 -13.55 -2.93 -3.14
C MET A 53 -14.47 -3.40 -4.26
N LYS A 54 -15.63 -3.96 -3.92
CA LYS A 54 -16.67 -4.43 -4.87
C LYS A 54 -16.14 -5.23 -6.08
N GLY A 55 -15.14 -6.09 -5.86
CA GLY A 55 -14.54 -6.94 -6.90
C GLY A 55 -13.54 -6.24 -7.83
N GLY A 56 -13.22 -4.96 -7.61
CA GLY A 56 -12.25 -4.21 -8.41
C GLY A 56 -12.76 -3.79 -9.79
N TYR A 57 -11.88 -3.12 -10.54
CA TYR A 57 -12.12 -2.57 -11.89
C TYR A 57 -13.45 -1.83 -12.04
N LEU A 58 -13.79 -1.02 -11.05
CA LEU A 58 -14.96 -0.16 -11.06
C LEU A 58 -14.78 0.94 -12.11
N GLN A 59 -15.89 1.55 -12.56
CA GLN A 59 -15.80 2.61 -13.56
C GLN A 59 -14.86 3.75 -13.13
N HIS A 60 -14.83 4.09 -11.85
CA HIS A 60 -14.02 5.19 -11.33
C HIS A 60 -12.53 4.87 -11.14
N ASP A 61 -12.10 3.62 -11.30
CA ASP A 61 -10.69 3.27 -11.08
C ASP A 61 -9.99 2.53 -12.25
N ARG A 62 -10.73 1.91 -13.17
CA ARG A 62 -10.12 1.21 -14.32
C ARG A 62 -9.72 2.11 -15.50
N PHE A 63 -10.40 3.25 -15.69
CA PHE A 63 -10.18 4.12 -16.85
C PHE A 63 -9.04 5.12 -16.59
N VAL A 64 -8.13 5.25 -17.54
CA VAL A 64 -6.97 6.16 -17.47
C VAL A 64 -7.41 7.62 -17.26
N ASP A 65 -8.43 8.02 -18.00
CA ASP A 65 -8.93 9.39 -17.97
C ASP A 65 -9.92 9.62 -16.82
N GLY A 66 -10.25 8.60 -16.03
CA GLY A 66 -11.33 8.65 -15.04
C GLY A 66 -12.73 8.56 -15.65
N CYS A 67 -13.76 8.87 -14.84
CA CYS A 67 -15.15 8.85 -15.28
C CYS A 67 -15.98 9.97 -14.62
N ALA A 68 -17.15 10.25 -15.19
CA ALA A 68 -18.14 11.09 -14.53
C ALA A 68 -18.63 10.43 -13.22
N VAL A 69 -18.93 11.24 -12.22
CA VAL A 69 -19.47 10.81 -10.92
C VAL A 69 -20.99 10.87 -11.00
N GLU A 70 -21.63 9.75 -11.29
CA GLU A 70 -23.08 9.70 -11.53
C GLU A 70 -23.91 9.41 -10.27
N GLU A 71 -23.57 8.38 -9.47
CA GLU A 71 -24.39 7.98 -8.29
C GLU A 71 -23.60 7.53 -7.06
N ALA A 72 -22.51 6.77 -7.22
CA ALA A 72 -21.70 6.27 -6.10
C ALA A 72 -20.41 7.07 -5.95
N THR A 73 -20.09 7.50 -4.73
CA THR A 73 -18.81 8.18 -4.47
C THR A 73 -17.65 7.19 -4.70
N PRO A 74 -16.65 7.56 -5.53
CA PRO A 74 -15.47 6.75 -5.77
C PRO A 74 -14.74 6.35 -4.48
N PHE A 75 -14.24 5.12 -4.42
CA PHE A 75 -13.30 4.72 -3.38
C PHE A 75 -11.92 5.31 -3.71
N TYR A 76 -11.33 6.03 -2.77
CA TYR A 76 -9.98 6.58 -2.87
C TYR A 76 -9.24 6.43 -1.55
N VAL A 77 -7.91 6.53 -1.64
CA VAL A 77 -7.02 6.55 -0.47
C VAL A 77 -6.35 7.91 -0.40
N ALA A 78 -6.37 8.57 0.76
CA ALA A 78 -5.58 9.78 1.03
C ALA A 78 -4.46 9.54 2.06
N HIS A 79 -4.55 8.44 2.81
CA HIS A 79 -3.69 8.12 3.95
C HIS A 79 -2.46 7.28 3.56
N TRP A 80 -1.96 7.46 2.33
CA TRP A 80 -0.84 6.70 1.76
C TRP A 80 0.43 6.71 2.63
N TRP A 81 0.67 7.80 3.36
CA TRP A 81 1.81 7.95 4.28
C TRP A 81 1.85 6.92 5.41
N TYR A 82 0.72 6.26 5.68
CA TYR A 82 0.57 5.26 6.74
C TYR A 82 0.63 3.81 6.21
N MET A 83 0.86 3.66 4.90
CA MET A 83 0.93 2.38 4.20
C MET A 83 2.37 2.15 3.70
N ASP A 84 2.82 0.91 3.73
CA ASP A 84 4.08 0.48 3.14
C ASP A 84 3.84 -0.26 1.82
N VAL A 85 2.77 -1.06 1.76
CA VAL A 85 2.38 -1.88 0.61
C VAL A 85 0.88 -1.74 0.36
N PHE A 86 0.49 -1.55 -0.89
CA PHE A 86 -0.89 -1.58 -1.35
C PHE A 86 -1.05 -2.73 -2.34
N VAL A 87 -2.07 -3.56 -2.16
CA VAL A 87 -2.41 -4.65 -3.07
C VAL A 87 -3.71 -4.30 -3.76
N TYR A 88 -3.68 -4.22 -5.10
CA TYR A 88 -4.89 -4.18 -5.91
C TYR A 88 -5.41 -5.62 -6.07
N PHE A 89 -6.58 -5.87 -5.50
CA PHE A 89 -7.15 -7.19 -5.28
C PHE A 89 -8.46 -7.35 -6.03
N SER A 90 -8.57 -8.47 -6.73
CA SER A 90 -9.80 -8.92 -7.36
C SER A 90 -9.75 -10.45 -7.52
N HIS A 91 -10.85 -11.03 -7.99
CA HIS A 91 -11.00 -12.47 -8.18
C HIS A 91 -10.65 -12.95 -9.60
N HIS A 92 -9.91 -12.15 -10.37
CA HIS A 92 -9.40 -12.50 -11.68
C HIS A 92 -8.06 -13.22 -11.59
N LEU A 93 -7.81 -14.24 -12.42
CA LEU A 93 -6.57 -15.06 -12.37
C LEU A 93 -5.31 -14.20 -12.26
N VAL A 94 -5.21 -13.16 -13.09
CA VAL A 94 -4.17 -12.12 -12.98
C VAL A 94 -4.83 -10.75 -12.90
N THR A 95 -4.69 -10.13 -11.73
CA THR A 95 -5.14 -8.78 -11.43
C THR A 95 -3.99 -7.80 -11.57
N LEU A 96 -4.04 -6.94 -12.57
CA LEU A 96 -3.13 -5.82 -12.77
C LEU A 96 -3.67 -4.57 -12.06
N PRO A 97 -2.88 -3.87 -11.22
CA PRO A 97 -3.29 -2.59 -10.66
C PRO A 97 -3.56 -1.57 -11.77
N PRO A 98 -4.72 -0.88 -11.80
CA PRO A 98 -4.94 0.22 -12.74
C PRO A 98 -3.93 1.34 -12.55
N VAL A 99 -3.59 2.03 -13.65
CA VAL A 99 -2.51 3.05 -13.66
C VAL A 99 -2.73 4.18 -12.65
N GLY A 100 -3.98 4.55 -12.36
CA GLY A 100 -4.31 5.54 -11.33
C GLY A 100 -3.86 5.12 -9.94
N TRP A 101 -4.05 3.84 -9.59
CA TRP A 101 -3.59 3.27 -8.33
C TRP A 101 -2.07 3.19 -8.25
N ILE A 102 -1.41 2.78 -9.35
CA ILE A 102 0.06 2.74 -9.43
C ILE A 102 0.62 4.14 -9.20
N ASN A 103 0.12 5.14 -9.93
CA ASN A 103 0.58 6.52 -9.87
C ASN A 103 0.37 7.13 -8.48
N ALA A 104 -0.82 6.98 -7.90
CA ALA A 104 -1.15 7.50 -6.59
C ALA A 104 -0.23 6.93 -5.51
N ALA A 105 -0.07 5.61 -5.46
CA ALA A 105 0.78 4.95 -4.49
C ALA A 105 2.27 5.31 -4.67
N HIS A 106 2.77 5.26 -5.92
CA HIS A 106 4.18 5.56 -6.22
C HIS A 106 4.56 7.00 -5.89
N GLN A 107 3.67 7.96 -6.10
CA GLN A 107 3.89 9.36 -5.73
C GLN A 107 4.04 9.55 -4.22
N HIS A 108 3.46 8.65 -3.43
CA HIS A 108 3.54 8.61 -1.97
C HIS A 108 4.55 7.56 -1.46
N GLY A 109 5.39 6.99 -2.34
CA GLY A 109 6.40 6.00 -1.97
C GLY A 109 5.85 4.67 -1.45
N VAL A 110 4.63 4.30 -1.82
CA VAL A 110 3.99 3.03 -1.44
C VAL A 110 4.24 2.00 -2.54
N LEU A 111 4.63 0.78 -2.17
CA LEU A 111 4.75 -0.33 -3.12
C LEU A 111 3.36 -0.81 -3.56
N VAL A 112 3.15 -1.06 -4.85
CA VAL A 112 1.87 -1.55 -5.39
C VAL A 112 2.02 -2.94 -5.95
N LEU A 113 1.18 -3.87 -5.48
CA LEU A 113 1.15 -5.24 -5.95
C LEU A 113 -0.14 -5.53 -6.71
N GLY A 114 -0.03 -6.31 -7.77
CA GLY A 114 -1.15 -7.03 -8.36
C GLY A 114 -1.46 -8.31 -7.57
N THR A 115 -2.41 -9.08 -8.07
CA THR A 115 -2.81 -10.37 -7.47
C THR A 115 -2.75 -11.47 -8.54
N PHE A 116 -2.10 -12.59 -8.23
CA PHE A 116 -2.25 -13.85 -8.95
C PHE A 116 -3.05 -14.78 -8.04
N ILE A 117 -4.26 -15.16 -8.47
CA ILE A 117 -5.19 -15.93 -7.65
C ILE A 117 -5.72 -17.15 -8.40
N THR A 118 -5.84 -18.27 -7.69
CA THR A 118 -6.52 -19.46 -8.18
C THR A 118 -7.49 -19.95 -7.13
N GLU A 119 -8.73 -20.23 -7.48
CA GLU A 119 -9.77 -20.58 -6.51
C GLU A 119 -10.56 -21.81 -6.95
N TRP A 120 -10.98 -22.62 -5.96
CA TRP A 120 -11.90 -23.73 -6.15
C TRP A 120 -11.41 -24.79 -7.17
N GLU A 121 -12.33 -25.54 -7.77
CA GLU A 121 -12.00 -26.61 -8.73
C GLU A 121 -11.36 -26.06 -10.01
N ALA A 122 -11.76 -24.86 -10.47
CA ALA A 122 -11.19 -24.22 -11.65
C ALA A 122 -9.72 -23.84 -11.42
N GLY A 123 -9.42 -23.23 -10.26
CA GLY A 123 -8.06 -22.90 -9.85
C GLY A 123 -7.17 -24.13 -9.72
N ALA A 124 -7.69 -25.24 -9.16
CA ALA A 124 -6.95 -26.50 -9.08
C ALA A 124 -6.51 -27.02 -10.46
N LYS A 125 -7.37 -26.91 -11.48
CA LYS A 125 -7.05 -27.30 -12.86
C LYS A 125 -5.97 -26.40 -13.45
N ILE A 126 -6.07 -25.09 -13.26
CA ILE A 126 -5.06 -24.12 -13.70
C ILE A 126 -3.70 -24.39 -13.03
N CYS A 127 -3.68 -24.60 -11.71
CA CYS A 127 -2.46 -24.97 -11.01
C CYS A 127 -1.86 -26.27 -11.55
N SER A 128 -2.67 -27.31 -11.74
CA SER A 128 -2.19 -28.57 -12.33
C SER A 128 -1.61 -28.35 -13.72
N GLU A 129 -2.24 -27.54 -14.57
CA GLU A 129 -1.74 -27.26 -15.91
C GLU A 129 -0.40 -26.52 -15.89
N ILE A 130 -0.25 -25.51 -15.05
CA ILE A 130 1.00 -24.74 -14.91
C ILE A 130 2.11 -25.64 -14.34
N LEU A 131 1.83 -26.35 -13.25
CA LEU A 131 2.83 -27.02 -12.42
C LEU A 131 3.25 -28.41 -12.93
N SER A 132 2.45 -29.03 -13.79
CA SER A 132 2.79 -30.30 -14.47
C SER A 132 3.78 -30.11 -15.63
N ASP A 133 3.91 -28.88 -16.14
CA ASP A 133 4.75 -28.55 -17.29
C ASP A 133 5.80 -27.48 -16.92
N PRO A 134 7.09 -27.86 -16.83
CA PRO A 134 8.16 -26.92 -16.52
C PRO A 134 8.30 -25.76 -17.52
N GLU A 135 7.92 -25.94 -18.79
CA GLU A 135 7.92 -24.86 -19.78
C GLU A 135 6.80 -23.86 -19.50
N LYS A 136 5.58 -24.33 -19.22
CA LYS A 136 4.46 -23.45 -18.82
C LYS A 136 4.75 -22.73 -17.51
N THR A 137 5.33 -23.42 -16.52
CA THR A 137 5.78 -22.80 -15.26
C THR A 137 6.73 -21.63 -15.54
N ARG A 138 7.77 -21.84 -16.37
CA ARG A 138 8.72 -20.77 -16.73
C ARG A 138 8.06 -19.63 -17.51
N ALA A 139 7.17 -19.95 -18.43
CA ALA A 139 6.44 -18.95 -19.22
C ALA A 139 5.54 -18.08 -18.33
N CYS A 140 4.80 -18.69 -17.40
CA CYS A 140 3.97 -17.98 -16.42
C CYS A 140 4.81 -17.03 -15.56
N ILE A 141 5.94 -17.49 -14.99
CA ILE A 141 6.87 -16.64 -14.22
C ILE A 141 7.37 -15.46 -15.07
N SER A 142 7.74 -15.74 -16.32
CA SER A 142 8.28 -14.73 -17.24
C SER A 142 7.22 -13.67 -17.55
N GLN A 143 5.98 -14.09 -17.80
CA GLN A 143 4.86 -13.17 -18.08
C GLN A 143 4.49 -12.32 -16.87
N LEU A 144 4.33 -12.92 -15.68
CA LEU A 144 4.07 -12.16 -14.45
C LEU A 144 5.18 -11.14 -14.15
N THR A 145 6.44 -11.50 -14.40
CA THR A 145 7.57 -10.57 -14.25
C THR A 145 7.52 -9.45 -15.29
N LEU A 146 7.25 -9.79 -16.55
CA LEU A 146 7.22 -8.84 -17.66
C LEU A 146 6.07 -7.85 -17.51
N ILE A 147 4.88 -8.32 -17.13
CA ILE A 147 3.69 -7.49 -16.86
C ILE A 147 4.01 -6.45 -15.78
N ALA A 148 4.55 -6.89 -14.62
CA ALA A 148 4.91 -5.98 -13.54
C ALA A 148 5.95 -4.94 -13.97
N LYS A 149 6.94 -5.36 -14.78
CA LYS A 149 7.96 -4.47 -15.33
C LYS A 149 7.40 -3.44 -16.32
N VAL A 150 6.54 -3.86 -17.23
CA VAL A 150 5.99 -3.00 -18.31
C VAL A 150 4.99 -1.99 -17.74
N HIS A 151 4.04 -2.46 -16.92
CA HIS A 151 3.07 -1.58 -16.25
C HIS A 151 3.68 -0.81 -15.08
N ASN A 152 4.90 -1.16 -14.68
CA ASN A 152 5.69 -0.50 -13.65
C ASN A 152 5.03 -0.56 -12.25
N PHE A 153 4.65 -1.75 -11.78
CA PHE A 153 4.26 -2.01 -10.38
C PHE A 153 5.20 -3.03 -9.72
N ASP A 154 5.12 -3.20 -8.41
CA ASP A 154 6.21 -3.75 -7.58
C ASP A 154 6.15 -5.26 -7.35
N GLY A 155 5.08 -5.95 -7.78
CA GLY A 155 5.00 -7.40 -7.73
C GLY A 155 3.63 -7.94 -7.39
N TRP A 156 3.57 -9.02 -6.63
CA TRP A 156 2.41 -9.91 -6.62
C TRP A 156 2.06 -10.42 -5.22
N LEU A 157 0.78 -10.32 -4.86
CA LEU A 157 0.15 -11.23 -3.92
C LEU A 157 -0.16 -12.55 -4.66
N ILE A 158 0.36 -13.66 -4.15
CA ILE A 158 0.04 -15.01 -4.64
C ILE A 158 -0.98 -15.62 -3.69
N ASN A 159 -2.23 -15.73 -4.15
CA ASN A 159 -3.33 -16.29 -3.38
C ASN A 159 -3.83 -17.60 -4.00
N ILE A 160 -3.45 -18.74 -3.43
CA ILE A 160 -3.89 -20.05 -3.93
C ILE A 160 -4.98 -20.58 -3.00
N GLU A 161 -6.24 -20.45 -3.38
CA GLU A 161 -7.42 -20.89 -2.63
C GLU A 161 -8.02 -22.19 -3.20
N ASN A 162 -7.15 -23.13 -3.53
CA ASN A 162 -7.51 -24.47 -3.97
C ASN A 162 -6.51 -25.51 -3.48
N VAL A 163 -6.90 -26.77 -3.56
CA VAL A 163 -6.00 -27.90 -3.28
C VAL A 163 -4.90 -27.95 -4.35
N ILE A 164 -3.69 -28.29 -3.92
CA ILE A 164 -2.54 -28.61 -4.78
C ILE A 164 -2.27 -30.10 -4.63
N GLU A 165 -2.14 -30.79 -5.76
CA GLU A 165 -1.78 -32.20 -5.75
C GLU A 165 -0.36 -32.39 -5.19
N TYR A 166 -0.15 -33.49 -4.46
CA TYR A 166 1.11 -33.74 -3.76
C TYR A 166 2.33 -33.70 -4.70
N ASP A 167 2.18 -34.24 -5.92
CA ASP A 167 3.24 -34.30 -6.92
C ASP A 167 3.62 -32.91 -7.48
N HIS A 168 2.75 -31.91 -7.32
CA HIS A 168 2.98 -30.53 -7.76
C HIS A 168 3.61 -29.62 -6.68
N LEU A 169 3.80 -30.09 -5.45
CA LEU A 169 4.32 -29.26 -4.35
C LEU A 169 5.74 -28.74 -4.62
N THR A 170 6.62 -29.59 -5.17
CA THR A 170 7.98 -29.19 -5.54
C THR A 170 7.98 -28.16 -6.67
N ALA A 171 7.06 -28.31 -7.64
CA ALA A 171 6.91 -27.37 -8.74
C ALA A 171 6.39 -26.01 -8.23
N LEU A 172 5.42 -25.99 -7.32
CA LEU A 172 4.92 -24.75 -6.71
C LEU A 172 6.01 -24.04 -5.91
N GLN A 173 6.81 -24.78 -5.14
CA GLN A 173 7.96 -24.21 -4.45
C GLN A 173 8.95 -23.56 -5.43
N GLY A 174 9.24 -24.26 -6.53
CA GLY A 174 10.07 -23.74 -7.61
C GLY A 174 9.48 -22.47 -8.22
N PHE A 175 8.19 -22.48 -8.50
CA PHE A 175 7.46 -21.32 -9.03
C PHE A 175 7.61 -20.10 -8.13
N LEU A 176 7.33 -20.22 -6.83
CA LEU A 176 7.43 -19.12 -5.87
C LEU A 176 8.87 -18.58 -5.74
N SER A 177 9.85 -19.48 -5.61
CA SER A 177 11.26 -19.11 -5.50
C SER A 177 11.77 -18.40 -6.75
N GLU A 178 11.45 -18.93 -7.93
CA GLU A 178 11.91 -18.36 -9.20
C GLU A 178 11.17 -17.07 -9.56
N LEU A 179 9.86 -16.96 -9.25
CA LEU A 179 9.13 -15.70 -9.40
C LEU A 179 9.74 -14.60 -8.52
N THR A 180 10.01 -14.90 -7.24
CA THR A 180 10.64 -13.95 -6.31
C THR A 180 12.00 -13.48 -6.83
N LYS A 181 12.86 -14.40 -7.32
CA LYS A 181 14.15 -14.05 -7.93
C LYS A 181 14.02 -13.24 -9.22
N SER A 182 13.08 -13.63 -10.09
CA SER A 182 12.83 -12.97 -11.37
C SER A 182 12.36 -11.53 -11.16
N MET A 183 11.39 -11.32 -10.27
CA MET A 183 10.94 -10.00 -9.83
C MET A 183 12.08 -9.16 -9.24
N ARG A 184 12.91 -9.77 -8.36
CA ARG A 184 14.09 -9.12 -7.78
C ARG A 184 15.09 -8.66 -8.85
N SER A 185 15.35 -9.51 -9.84
CA SER A 185 16.23 -9.17 -10.96
C SER A 185 15.65 -8.08 -11.86
N ALA A 186 14.32 -8.05 -12.04
CA ALA A 186 13.67 -7.11 -12.93
C ALA A 186 13.51 -5.71 -12.33
N LEU A 187 13.18 -5.63 -11.03
CA LEU A 187 12.78 -4.38 -10.37
C LEU A 187 13.68 -3.96 -9.20
N GLY A 188 14.64 -4.79 -8.80
CA GLY A 188 15.57 -4.47 -7.71
C GLY A 188 14.92 -4.52 -6.33
N GLU A 189 15.37 -3.65 -5.42
CA GLU A 189 15.01 -3.70 -3.99
C GLU A 189 13.51 -3.49 -3.70
N ARG A 190 12.79 -2.81 -4.59
CA ARG A 190 11.36 -2.53 -4.44
C ARG A 190 10.46 -3.74 -4.71
N SER A 191 10.94 -4.75 -5.44
CA SER A 191 10.14 -5.94 -5.77
C SER A 191 9.60 -6.66 -4.54
N ARG A 192 8.36 -7.15 -4.60
CA ARG A 192 7.75 -7.96 -3.54
C ARG A 192 6.87 -9.08 -4.12
N VAL A 193 7.12 -10.30 -3.66
CA VAL A 193 6.21 -11.45 -3.80
C VAL A 193 5.72 -11.86 -2.42
N VAL A 194 4.40 -11.81 -2.22
CA VAL A 194 3.75 -12.09 -0.93
C VAL A 194 2.90 -13.34 -1.09
N TRP A 195 3.10 -14.33 -0.21
CA TRP A 195 2.28 -15.55 -0.19
C TRP A 195 1.08 -15.38 0.76
N TYR A 196 -0.12 -15.75 0.34
CA TYR A 196 -1.27 -15.84 1.24
C TYR A 196 -1.32 -17.17 2.00
N ASP A 197 -1.57 -17.15 3.30
CA ASP A 197 -1.57 -18.32 4.20
C ASP A 197 -2.76 -19.25 3.95
N SER A 198 -2.70 -20.06 2.89
CA SER A 198 -3.80 -20.92 2.45
C SER A 198 -3.45 -22.41 2.39
N VAL A 199 -2.44 -22.79 1.60
CA VAL A 199 -2.12 -24.21 1.33
C VAL A 199 -1.02 -24.72 2.26
N ILE A 200 -1.20 -25.91 2.86
CA ILE A 200 -0.17 -26.56 3.67
C ILE A 200 0.98 -27.08 2.79
N ALA A 201 2.22 -26.67 3.09
CA ALA A 201 3.38 -26.98 2.26
C ALA A 201 3.72 -28.47 2.15
N THR A 202 3.38 -29.27 3.16
CA THR A 202 3.70 -30.70 3.21
C THR A 202 2.62 -31.61 2.64
N SER A 203 1.43 -31.07 2.32
CA SER A 203 0.30 -31.91 1.88
C SER A 203 -0.53 -31.33 0.76
N GLY A 204 -0.36 -30.06 0.40
CA GLY A 204 -1.15 -29.41 -0.65
C GLY A 204 -2.61 -29.17 -0.30
N ARG A 205 -2.99 -29.40 0.96
CA ARG A 205 -4.37 -29.19 1.42
C ARG A 205 -4.61 -27.70 1.63
N LEU A 206 -5.73 -27.21 1.12
CA LEU A 206 -6.24 -25.88 1.46
C LEU A 206 -6.71 -25.89 2.92
N LYS A 207 -5.97 -25.20 3.78
CA LYS A 207 -6.27 -25.00 5.20
C LYS A 207 -5.42 -23.85 5.73
N TRP A 208 -6.06 -22.70 5.93
CA TRP A 208 -5.48 -21.53 6.60
C TRP A 208 -5.04 -21.87 8.02
N GLN A 209 -3.91 -21.30 8.44
CA GLN A 209 -3.23 -21.62 9.68
C GLN A 209 -3.45 -20.51 10.70
N ASP A 210 -3.72 -19.30 10.24
CA ASP A 210 -3.90 -18.09 11.06
C ASP A 210 -2.66 -17.74 11.88
N GLU A 211 -1.51 -18.30 11.50
CA GLU A 211 -0.25 -18.16 12.20
C GLU A 211 0.91 -18.61 11.33
N LEU A 212 2.10 -18.11 11.66
CA LEU A 212 3.33 -18.68 11.13
C LEU A 212 3.75 -19.88 11.99
N ASN A 213 3.83 -21.07 11.37
CA ASN A 213 4.20 -22.32 12.05
C ASN A 213 4.93 -23.29 11.10
N ALA A 214 5.18 -24.51 11.56
CA ALA A 214 5.93 -25.52 10.80
C ALA A 214 5.27 -25.96 9.47
N LEU A 215 3.99 -25.63 9.24
CA LEU A 215 3.26 -25.99 8.02
C LEU A 215 3.45 -24.98 6.88
N ASN A 216 3.86 -23.74 7.20
CA ASN A 216 4.09 -22.64 6.26
C ASN A 216 5.48 -21.99 6.42
N ARG A 217 6.29 -22.41 7.41
CA ARG A 217 7.69 -22.02 7.63
C ARG A 217 8.59 -23.18 8.09
N TYR A 218 9.86 -23.19 7.68
CA TYR A 218 10.80 -24.21 8.18
C TYR A 218 11.24 -23.89 9.61
N ALA A 219 10.86 -24.73 10.57
CA ALA A 219 11.40 -24.65 11.92
C ALA A 219 12.86 -25.12 11.94
N ARG A 220 13.83 -24.20 12.00
CA ARG A 220 15.27 -24.51 12.22
C ARG A 220 15.52 -25.43 13.42
N ARG A 221 14.56 -25.53 14.37
CA ARG A 221 14.68 -26.22 15.66
C ARG A 221 14.63 -27.75 15.58
N LEU A 222 14.12 -28.35 14.49
CA LEU A 222 13.98 -29.81 14.41
C LEU A 222 15.31 -30.55 14.15
N LEU A 223 16.34 -29.87 13.64
CA LEU A 223 17.66 -30.49 13.43
C LEU A 223 18.39 -30.86 14.75
N GLY A 224 18.04 -30.21 15.87
CA GLY A 224 18.68 -30.46 17.18
C GLY A 224 18.09 -31.63 17.99
N ILE A 225 16.90 -32.13 17.63
CA ILE A 225 16.18 -33.19 18.37
C ILE A 225 16.04 -34.47 17.52
N TRP A 226 16.45 -34.41 16.25
CA TRP A 226 16.39 -35.50 15.26
C TRP A 226 16.96 -36.85 15.74
N PRO A 227 18.03 -36.91 16.57
CA PRO A 227 18.54 -38.19 17.09
C PRO A 227 17.58 -38.89 18.06
N ALA A 228 16.75 -38.13 18.80
CA ALA A 228 15.89 -38.67 19.86
C ALA A 228 14.53 -39.20 19.35
N LEU A 229 14.01 -38.62 18.25
CA LEU A 229 12.72 -39.02 17.65
C LEU A 229 12.79 -40.28 16.77
N ARG A 230 13.99 -40.80 16.45
CA ARG A 230 14.19 -42.05 15.65
C ARG A 230 13.47 -43.30 16.21
N ARG A 231 12.98 -43.27 17.45
CA ARG A 231 12.35 -44.42 18.11
C ARG A 231 10.82 -44.44 18.07
N LEU A 232 10.16 -43.39 17.59
CA LEU A 232 8.69 -43.30 17.58
C LEU A 232 8.14 -43.35 16.14
N LYS A 233 7.59 -44.53 15.79
CA LYS A 233 6.76 -44.88 14.61
C LYS A 233 7.34 -44.56 13.22
N ALA A 234 7.84 -45.62 12.58
CA ALA A 234 8.35 -45.67 11.20
C ALA A 234 7.38 -45.18 10.10
N MET A 235 6.08 -45.09 10.36
CA MET A 235 5.08 -44.62 9.40
C MET A 235 5.07 -43.09 9.21
N TYR A 236 5.42 -42.32 10.24
CA TYR A 236 5.59 -40.85 10.12
C TYR A 236 6.89 -40.49 9.39
N PHE A 237 7.90 -41.36 9.48
CA PHE A 237 9.23 -41.14 8.89
C PHE A 237 9.24 -41.22 7.36
N SER A 238 8.43 -42.07 6.73
CA SER A 238 8.39 -42.19 5.26
C SER A 238 7.79 -40.95 4.59
N GLN A 239 6.73 -40.38 5.17
CA GLN A 239 6.13 -39.13 4.67
C GLN A 239 7.02 -37.90 4.97
N LEU A 240 7.55 -37.77 6.19
CA LEU A 240 8.42 -36.64 6.55
C LEU A 240 9.76 -36.65 5.80
N ALA A 241 10.33 -37.82 5.48
CA ALA A 241 11.54 -37.92 4.67
C ALA A 241 11.30 -37.59 3.19
N GLN A 242 10.08 -37.83 2.67
CA GLN A 242 9.74 -37.44 1.30
C GLN A 242 9.62 -35.91 1.14
N VAL A 243 9.14 -35.19 2.16
CA VAL A 243 8.96 -33.72 2.11
C VAL A 243 10.07 -32.91 2.77
N SER A 244 11.11 -33.53 3.33
CA SER A 244 12.19 -32.81 4.05
C SER A 244 13.01 -31.86 3.17
N HIS A 245 12.93 -32.02 1.85
CA HIS A 245 13.56 -31.14 0.87
C HIS A 245 12.71 -29.91 0.53
N LEU A 246 11.42 -29.91 0.90
CA LEU A 246 10.52 -28.80 0.63
C LEU A 246 10.80 -27.65 1.61
N ARG A 247 11.11 -26.47 1.06
CA ARG A 247 11.12 -25.21 1.79
C ARG A 247 9.68 -24.70 1.88
N PRO A 248 9.19 -24.34 3.06
CA PRO A 248 7.84 -23.81 3.19
C PRO A 248 7.69 -22.45 2.50
N TRP A 249 6.46 -22.11 2.12
CA TRP A 249 6.14 -21.01 1.21
C TRP A 249 6.72 -19.65 1.63
N PHE A 250 6.75 -19.36 2.93
CA PHE A 250 7.33 -18.12 3.45
C PHE A 250 8.85 -18.00 3.19
N ASP A 251 9.57 -19.12 3.07
CA ASP A 251 11.01 -19.13 2.78
C ASP A 251 11.30 -19.02 1.26
N CYS A 252 10.26 -19.10 0.42
CA CYS A 252 10.33 -18.92 -1.04
C CYS A 252 9.90 -17.53 -1.50
N CYS A 253 9.26 -16.74 -0.63
CA CYS A 253 8.70 -15.42 -0.91
C CYS A 253 9.34 -14.33 -0.04
N ASP A 254 9.14 -13.06 -0.42
CA ASP A 254 9.63 -11.92 0.37
C ASP A 254 8.85 -11.79 1.70
N ALA A 255 7.56 -12.14 1.68
CA ALA A 255 6.67 -12.04 2.83
C ALA A 255 5.53 -13.08 2.81
N ILE A 256 4.84 -13.21 3.94
CA ILE A 256 3.59 -13.96 4.08
C ILE A 256 2.48 -13.04 4.61
N PHE A 257 1.28 -13.18 4.04
CA PHE A 257 0.04 -12.60 4.51
C PHE A 257 -0.78 -13.70 5.18
N LEU A 258 -0.85 -13.66 6.52
CA LEU A 258 -1.62 -14.59 7.33
C LEU A 258 -3.13 -14.33 7.22
N ASN A 259 -3.92 -15.40 7.27
CA ASN A 259 -5.37 -15.30 7.37
C ASN A 259 -5.81 -14.59 8.67
N TYR A 260 -7.05 -14.14 8.73
CA TYR A 260 -7.52 -13.16 9.70
C TYR A 260 -8.21 -13.75 10.95
N THR A 261 -8.27 -15.09 11.12
CA THR A 261 -8.93 -15.76 12.27
C THR A 261 -7.97 -16.20 13.38
N TRP A 262 -6.92 -15.40 13.62
CA TRP A 262 -5.87 -15.68 14.61
C TRP A 262 -6.28 -15.39 16.05
N THR A 263 -5.48 -15.87 17.01
CA THR A 263 -5.63 -15.61 18.45
C THR A 263 -4.37 -14.94 19.00
N GLU A 264 -4.45 -14.26 20.15
CA GLU A 264 -3.26 -13.72 20.80
C GLU A 264 -2.17 -14.77 21.06
N ALA A 265 -2.56 -16.01 21.37
CA ALA A 265 -1.63 -17.11 21.57
C ALA A 265 -0.89 -17.48 20.27
N SER A 266 -1.63 -17.58 19.16
CA SER A 266 -1.04 -17.89 17.84
C SER A 266 -0.17 -16.73 17.32
N LEU A 267 -0.48 -15.47 17.66
CA LEU A 267 0.40 -14.35 17.34
C LEU A 267 1.71 -14.36 18.11
N ARG A 268 1.71 -14.75 19.40
CA ARG A 268 2.96 -14.90 20.16
C ARG A 268 3.85 -15.98 19.56
N GLN A 269 3.25 -17.08 19.13
CA GLN A 269 3.95 -18.14 18.40
C GLN A 269 4.49 -17.62 17.06
N THR A 270 3.65 -16.93 16.29
CA THR A 270 4.02 -16.29 15.02
C THR A 270 5.23 -15.37 15.18
N ALA A 271 5.22 -14.49 16.16
CA ALA A 271 6.33 -13.56 16.42
C ALA A 271 7.62 -14.29 16.83
N ALA A 272 7.50 -15.37 17.62
CA ALA A 272 8.64 -16.19 18.02
C ALA A 272 9.23 -16.97 16.83
N GLU A 273 8.37 -17.50 15.95
CA GLU A 273 8.79 -18.16 14.73
C GLU A 273 9.44 -17.14 13.79
N ALA A 274 8.78 -16.04 13.45
CA ALA A 274 9.25 -15.02 12.49
C ALA A 274 10.68 -14.53 12.77
N ALA A 275 11.08 -14.44 14.05
CA ALA A 275 12.42 -14.05 14.49
C ALA A 275 12.86 -12.69 13.91
N ASP A 276 13.87 -12.66 13.05
CA ASP A 276 14.39 -11.45 12.38
C ASP A 276 13.59 -11.03 11.14
N ARG A 277 12.57 -11.81 10.74
CA ARG A 277 11.67 -11.51 9.62
C ARG A 277 10.26 -11.11 10.06
N LYS A 278 10.08 -10.60 11.29
CA LYS A 278 8.76 -10.15 11.79
C LYS A 278 8.09 -9.12 10.88
N GLY A 279 8.87 -8.20 10.31
CA GLY A 279 8.40 -7.21 9.34
C GLY A 279 7.90 -7.81 8.03
N SER A 280 8.26 -9.06 7.72
CA SER A 280 7.80 -9.83 6.56
C SER A 280 6.56 -10.68 6.83
N VAL A 281 5.96 -10.60 8.02
CA VAL A 281 4.75 -11.37 8.40
C VAL A 281 3.59 -10.41 8.59
N PHE A 282 2.72 -10.32 7.58
CA PHE A 282 1.54 -9.47 7.60
C PHE A 282 0.37 -10.24 8.20
N VAL A 283 -0.01 -9.90 9.43
CA VAL A 283 -1.17 -10.49 10.12
C VAL A 283 -2.45 -9.90 9.53
N GLY A 284 -3.35 -10.75 9.03
CA GLY A 284 -4.61 -10.30 8.42
C GLY A 284 -5.60 -9.69 9.41
N VAL A 285 -6.22 -8.58 9.01
CA VAL A 285 -7.32 -7.92 9.72
C VAL A 285 -8.42 -7.62 8.71
N ASP A 286 -9.55 -8.31 8.82
CA ASP A 286 -10.68 -8.17 7.88
C ASP A 286 -11.63 -7.07 8.32
N CYS A 287 -11.76 -6.00 7.51
CA CYS A 287 -12.65 -4.89 7.83
C CYS A 287 -14.13 -5.29 7.87
N PHE A 288 -14.52 -6.40 7.24
CA PHE A 288 -15.91 -6.90 7.32
C PHE A 288 -16.20 -7.77 8.54
N GLY A 289 -15.21 -8.05 9.40
CA GLY A 289 -15.46 -8.71 10.67
C GLY A 289 -15.68 -10.22 10.58
N ARG A 290 -15.24 -10.92 9.52
CA ARG A 290 -15.49 -12.36 9.33
C ARG A 290 -14.59 -13.22 10.24
N GLY A 291 -14.88 -13.22 11.53
CA GLY A 291 -14.12 -13.97 12.55
C GLY A 291 -12.78 -13.33 12.91
N THR A 292 -12.53 -12.09 12.47
CA THR A 292 -11.31 -11.37 12.82
C THR A 292 -11.36 -10.81 14.24
N PHE A 293 -10.19 -10.62 14.85
CA PHE A 293 -10.08 -10.03 16.17
C PHE A 293 -10.68 -8.62 16.18
N GLY A 294 -11.53 -8.32 17.17
CA GLY A 294 -12.22 -7.03 17.29
C GLY A 294 -13.43 -6.86 16.36
N ASP A 295 -13.85 -7.89 15.62
CA ASP A 295 -15.05 -7.88 14.76
C ASP A 295 -14.99 -6.88 13.58
N GLY A 296 -13.79 -6.42 13.20
CA GLY A 296 -13.59 -5.57 12.02
C GLY A 296 -14.14 -4.15 12.16
N GLY A 297 -14.45 -3.52 11.03
CA GLY A 297 -14.99 -2.16 10.94
C GLY A 297 -14.19 -1.14 11.75
N TRP A 298 -14.89 -0.32 12.54
CA TRP A 298 -14.27 0.69 13.41
C TRP A 298 -13.27 0.12 14.43
N ASN A 299 -13.35 -1.18 14.74
CA ASN A 299 -12.55 -1.86 15.74
C ASN A 299 -11.31 -2.54 15.14
N CYS A 300 -11.05 -2.41 13.83
CA CYS A 300 -9.79 -2.84 13.23
C CYS A 300 -8.55 -2.30 13.98
N CYS A 301 -8.67 -1.13 14.62
CA CYS A 301 -7.60 -0.56 15.45
C CYS A 301 -7.23 -1.41 16.68
N GLU A 302 -8.17 -2.19 17.23
CA GLU A 302 -7.88 -3.11 18.34
C GLU A 302 -6.96 -4.24 17.89
N ALA A 303 -7.25 -4.84 16.74
CA ALA A 303 -6.41 -5.87 16.12
C ALA A 303 -5.01 -5.31 15.80
N PHE A 304 -4.93 -4.10 15.23
CA PHE A 304 -3.65 -3.41 15.01
C PHE A 304 -2.87 -3.27 16.33
N GLY A 305 -3.52 -2.81 17.39
CA GLY A 305 -2.90 -2.66 18.71
C GLY A 305 -2.32 -3.96 19.27
N VAL A 306 -2.97 -5.10 19.04
CA VAL A 306 -2.46 -6.42 19.46
C VAL A 306 -1.25 -6.84 18.63
N CYS A 307 -1.33 -6.75 17.30
CA CYS A 307 -0.25 -7.15 16.40
C CYS A 307 1.02 -6.30 16.62
N ARG A 308 0.86 -4.98 16.76
CA ARG A 308 1.98 -4.04 16.92
C ARG A 308 2.72 -4.20 18.25
N LYS A 309 2.06 -4.64 19.32
CA LYS A 309 2.73 -4.98 20.60
C LYS A 309 3.74 -6.13 20.47
N LEU A 310 3.67 -6.91 19.39
CA LEU A 310 4.58 -8.03 19.11
C LEU A 310 5.58 -7.72 17.98
N ASP A 311 5.61 -6.46 17.52
CA ASP A 311 6.39 -5.98 16.37
C ASP A 311 6.05 -6.69 15.05
N LEU A 312 4.81 -7.16 14.89
CA LEU A 312 4.36 -7.80 13.66
C LEU A 312 3.83 -6.77 12.64
N SER A 313 3.99 -7.09 11.36
CA SER A 313 3.31 -6.37 10.28
C SER A 313 1.81 -6.69 10.26
N VAL A 314 1.01 -5.81 9.69
CA VAL A 314 -0.45 -5.97 9.61
C VAL A 314 -0.88 -5.81 8.16
N ALA A 315 -1.76 -6.71 7.69
CA ALA A 315 -2.47 -6.58 6.43
C ALA A 315 -3.93 -6.22 6.71
N LEU A 316 -4.30 -4.98 6.40
CA LEU A 316 -5.69 -4.53 6.45
C LEU A 316 -6.39 -4.98 5.17
N PHE A 317 -7.34 -5.90 5.32
CA PHE A 317 -8.11 -6.46 4.22
C PHE A 317 -9.47 -5.78 4.08
N ALA A 318 -9.85 -5.48 2.84
CA ALA A 318 -11.14 -4.94 2.43
C ALA A 318 -11.58 -3.63 3.13
N PRO A 319 -10.72 -2.58 3.24
CA PRO A 319 -11.13 -1.28 3.78
C PRO A 319 -12.23 -0.58 2.95
N GLY A 320 -12.56 -1.10 1.76
CA GLY A 320 -13.78 -0.76 1.02
C GLY A 320 -15.06 -0.84 1.87
N TRP A 321 -15.03 -1.62 2.96
CA TRP A 321 -16.04 -1.63 4.03
C TRP A 321 -16.59 -0.24 4.40
N VAL A 322 -15.73 0.78 4.49
CA VAL A 322 -16.13 2.16 4.82
C VAL A 322 -17.15 2.69 3.80
N CYS A 323 -16.91 2.45 2.51
CA CYS A 323 -17.80 2.87 1.42
C CYS A 323 -19.02 1.96 1.26
N GLU A 324 -18.89 0.68 1.60
CA GLU A 324 -19.91 -0.32 1.34
C GLU A 324 -20.96 -0.42 2.45
N THR A 325 -20.61 -0.04 3.68
CA THR A 325 -21.45 -0.27 4.85
C THR A 325 -21.93 1.00 5.54
N LEU A 326 -21.23 2.12 5.35
CA LEU A 326 -21.58 3.37 6.00
C LEU A 326 -22.49 4.24 5.12
N PRO A 327 -23.42 5.00 5.71
CA PRO A 327 -24.28 5.92 4.98
C PRO A 327 -23.50 6.95 4.15
N THR A 328 -23.98 7.22 2.94
CA THR A 328 -23.41 8.23 2.02
C THR A 328 -23.81 9.67 2.34
N ASN A 329 -24.65 9.89 3.37
CA ASN A 329 -25.12 11.23 3.76
C ASN A 329 -24.10 12.02 4.60
N GLU A 330 -23.08 11.35 5.15
CA GLU A 330 -21.84 12.00 5.57
C GLU A 330 -20.89 12.01 4.37
N LEU A 331 -20.20 13.13 4.12
CA LEU A 331 -19.21 13.21 3.04
C LEU A 331 -18.27 12.01 3.20
N LEU A 332 -18.21 11.10 2.21
CA LEU A 332 -17.44 9.85 2.30
C LEU A 332 -15.99 10.07 2.77
N SER A 333 -15.44 11.24 2.44
CA SER A 333 -14.16 11.73 2.92
C SER A 333 -14.01 11.69 4.43
N ASP A 334 -15.05 12.04 5.20
CA ASP A 334 -15.02 12.11 6.65
C ASP A 334 -14.98 10.72 7.30
N ASN A 335 -15.76 9.76 6.77
CA ASN A 335 -15.72 8.38 7.27
C ASN A 335 -14.38 7.69 7.01
N ILE A 336 -13.80 7.86 5.81
CA ILE A 336 -12.45 7.37 5.51
C ILE A 336 -11.44 8.02 6.47
N GLN A 337 -11.53 9.33 6.69
CA GLN A 337 -10.63 10.04 7.60
C GLN A 337 -10.76 9.60 9.06
N ARG A 338 -11.98 9.43 9.57
CA ARG A 338 -12.24 8.90 10.93
C ARG A 338 -11.70 7.48 11.09
N PHE A 339 -11.84 6.65 10.06
CA PHE A 339 -11.36 5.27 10.08
C PHE A 339 -9.84 5.22 10.22
N TRP A 340 -9.14 5.97 9.37
CA TRP A 340 -7.69 6.08 9.45
C TRP A 340 -7.20 6.75 10.73
N ALA A 341 -7.91 7.76 11.25
CA ALA A 341 -7.56 8.40 12.52
C ALA A 341 -7.51 7.39 13.69
N LYS A 342 -8.33 6.34 13.67
CA LYS A 342 -8.27 5.25 14.66
C LYS A 342 -7.08 4.31 14.46
N LEU A 343 -6.61 4.15 13.23
CA LEU A 343 -5.44 3.32 12.90
C LEU A 343 -4.11 4.05 13.13
N CYS A 344 -4.07 5.37 12.90
CA CYS A 344 -2.87 6.21 13.00
C CYS A 344 -1.98 5.98 14.24
N PRO A 345 -2.51 5.75 15.46
CA PRO A 345 -1.68 5.46 16.63
C PRO A 345 -0.83 4.18 16.53
N PHE A 346 -1.16 3.27 15.61
CA PHE A 346 -0.57 1.94 15.46
C PHE A 346 0.24 1.79 14.18
N VAL A 347 0.39 2.85 13.40
CA VAL A 347 1.07 2.83 12.11
C VAL A 347 2.10 3.95 12.06
N GLU A 348 3.23 3.66 11.44
CA GLU A 348 4.26 4.66 11.21
C GLU A 348 3.84 5.60 10.08
N CYS A 349 4.01 6.90 10.31
CA CYS A 349 3.79 7.92 9.29
C CYS A 349 5.12 8.18 8.56
N ARG A 350 5.24 7.67 7.33
CA ARG A 350 6.46 7.80 6.53
C ARG A 350 6.64 9.24 6.04
N PRO A 351 7.87 9.78 6.02
CA PRO A 351 8.12 11.14 5.56
C PRO A 351 8.20 11.24 4.03
N LEU A 352 7.93 12.44 3.51
CA LEU A 352 8.31 12.81 2.14
C LEU A 352 9.83 13.04 2.05
N THR A 353 10.51 12.37 1.12
CA THR A 353 12.00 12.40 1.07
C THR A 353 12.57 13.00 -0.22
N VAL A 354 11.72 13.47 -1.14
CA VAL A 354 12.13 13.96 -2.46
C VAL A 354 11.74 15.42 -2.66
N MET A 355 12.65 16.17 -3.28
CA MET A 355 12.47 17.53 -3.78
C MET A 355 12.82 17.62 -5.27
N PRO A 356 12.26 18.58 -6.03
CA PRO A 356 11.16 19.46 -5.64
C PRO A 356 9.83 18.69 -5.51
N PHE A 357 8.87 19.26 -4.78
CA PHE A 357 7.50 18.76 -4.79
C PHE A 357 6.49 19.90 -4.86
N SER A 358 5.34 19.62 -5.46
CA SER A 358 4.21 20.53 -5.57
C SER A 358 2.92 19.76 -5.39
N THR A 359 1.94 20.36 -4.75
CA THR A 359 0.61 19.78 -4.60
C THR A 359 -0.45 20.87 -4.48
N ASN A 360 -1.59 20.63 -5.11
CA ASN A 360 -2.83 21.35 -4.85
C ASN A 360 -3.80 20.54 -3.98
N PHE A 361 -3.31 19.45 -3.39
CA PHE A 361 -4.05 18.53 -2.53
C PHE A 361 -5.24 17.83 -3.22
N SER A 362 -5.30 17.84 -4.55
CA SER A 362 -6.35 17.15 -5.29
C SER A 362 -6.42 15.67 -4.89
N ILE A 363 -7.62 15.19 -4.61
CA ILE A 363 -7.91 13.77 -4.43
C ILE A 363 -8.46 13.13 -5.72
N GLY A 364 -8.43 13.86 -6.83
CA GLY A 364 -8.82 13.36 -8.16
C GLY A 364 -10.18 13.85 -8.67
N PHE A 365 -10.87 14.74 -7.94
CA PHE A 365 -12.15 15.31 -8.40
C PHE A 365 -11.94 16.62 -9.17
N THR A 366 -12.46 16.67 -10.38
CA THR A 366 -12.46 17.86 -11.24
C THR A 366 -13.89 18.21 -11.66
N ALA A 367 -14.19 19.50 -11.72
CA ALA A 367 -15.49 19.97 -12.20
C ALA A 367 -15.51 19.99 -13.74
N GLU A 368 -16.55 19.42 -14.34
CA GLU A 368 -16.76 19.49 -15.78
C GLU A 368 -17.61 20.72 -16.11
N ALA A 369 -16.96 21.72 -16.73
CA ALA A 369 -17.52 23.06 -16.94
C ALA A 369 -18.81 23.09 -17.79
N GLU A 370 -19.05 22.07 -18.62
CA GLU A 370 -20.13 22.05 -19.61
C GLU A 370 -21.47 21.52 -19.05
N CYS A 371 -21.42 20.72 -17.99
CA CYS A 371 -22.58 19.96 -17.49
C CYS A 371 -22.81 20.11 -15.98
N GLY A 372 -21.86 20.71 -15.24
CA GLY A 372 -21.96 20.85 -13.79
C GLY A 372 -21.81 19.53 -13.02
N SER A 373 -21.37 18.45 -13.69
CA SER A 373 -21.01 17.19 -13.06
C SER A 373 -19.56 17.19 -12.59
N LEU A 374 -19.25 16.31 -11.63
CA LEU A 374 -17.88 16.02 -11.24
C LEU A 374 -17.35 14.85 -12.06
N ARG A 375 -16.07 14.92 -12.40
CA ARG A 375 -15.28 13.81 -12.91
C ARG A 375 -14.32 13.36 -11.82
N PHE A 376 -14.12 12.05 -11.71
CA PHE A 376 -13.11 11.47 -10.84
C PHE A 376 -12.05 10.75 -11.66
N ASN A 377 -10.79 11.11 -11.44
CA ASN A 377 -9.62 10.43 -11.97
C ASN A 377 -8.57 10.29 -10.87
N LEU A 378 -8.32 9.06 -10.42
CA LEU A 378 -7.30 8.81 -9.40
C LEU A 378 -5.88 9.18 -9.86
N SER A 379 -5.59 9.14 -11.16
CA SER A 379 -4.30 9.58 -11.71
C SER A 379 -4.02 11.07 -11.49
N ASP A 380 -5.06 11.87 -11.25
CA ASP A 380 -4.97 13.30 -10.97
C ASP A 380 -4.81 13.60 -9.47
N GLN A 381 -4.87 12.58 -8.61
CA GLN A 381 -4.57 12.73 -7.20
C GLN A 381 -3.14 13.24 -7.02
N GLN A 382 -2.99 14.27 -6.19
CA GLN A 382 -1.69 14.85 -5.82
C GLN A 382 -1.30 14.41 -4.40
N ILE A 383 -0.06 14.73 -4.02
CA ILE A 383 0.47 14.49 -2.68
C ILE A 383 -0.47 15.04 -1.61
N GLN A 384 -0.93 14.16 -0.72
CA GLN A 384 -1.83 14.47 0.39
C GLN A 384 -1.08 14.90 1.66
N PRO A 385 -1.67 15.69 2.58
CA PRO A 385 -1.00 16.07 3.83
C PRO A 385 -0.87 14.87 4.78
N HIS A 386 0.13 14.89 5.68
CA HIS A 386 0.41 13.75 6.57
C HIS A 386 -0.59 13.62 7.73
N SER A 387 -1.24 14.71 8.17
CA SER A 387 -2.11 14.71 9.36
C SER A 387 -3.59 14.89 9.02
N LEU A 388 -4.03 14.33 7.89
CA LEU A 388 -5.42 14.41 7.46
C LEU A 388 -6.32 13.57 8.37
N SER A 389 -7.20 14.24 9.11
CA SER A 389 -8.29 13.63 9.87
C SER A 389 -9.55 14.48 9.68
N GLY A 390 -10.73 13.98 10.05
CA GLY A 390 -12.06 14.51 9.69
C GLY A 390 -12.29 16.03 9.83
N GLU A 391 -13.51 16.51 9.57
CA GLU A 391 -13.78 17.95 9.46
C GLU A 391 -13.35 18.80 10.67
N GLU A 392 -13.33 18.24 11.89
CA GLU A 392 -12.90 18.95 13.11
C GLU A 392 -11.38 18.98 13.32
N SER A 393 -10.60 18.37 12.43
CA SER A 393 -9.16 18.30 12.58
C SER A 393 -8.47 19.61 12.22
N ARG A 394 -7.19 19.68 12.58
CA ARG A 394 -6.31 20.80 12.24
C ARG A 394 -6.03 20.90 10.74
N ILE A 395 -6.20 19.82 9.97
CA ILE A 395 -6.03 19.77 8.51
C ILE A 395 -7.12 18.90 7.90
N ALA A 396 -8.07 19.53 7.20
CA ALA A 396 -9.14 18.83 6.49
C ALA A 396 -9.10 19.15 4.98
N LEU A 397 -9.60 18.25 4.14
CA LEU A 397 -9.75 18.51 2.71
C LEU A 397 -10.72 19.66 2.49
N ARG A 398 -10.43 20.51 1.49
CA ARG A 398 -11.30 21.61 1.08
C ARG A 398 -11.68 21.44 -0.39
N PHE A 399 -12.98 21.45 -0.66
CA PHE A 399 -13.54 21.41 -2.01
C PHE A 399 -13.90 22.81 -2.47
N ALA A 400 -13.62 23.12 -3.73
CA ALA A 400 -14.01 24.38 -4.34
C ALA A 400 -15.54 24.44 -4.51
N ALA A 401 -16.07 25.62 -4.84
CA ALA A 401 -17.51 25.82 -4.99
C ALA A 401 -18.13 24.94 -6.09
N ASP A 402 -17.32 24.55 -7.08
CA ASP A 402 -17.71 23.63 -8.16
C ASP A 402 -17.55 22.15 -7.79
N GLY A 403 -17.15 21.84 -6.55
CA GLY A 403 -16.94 20.49 -6.03
C GLY A 403 -15.59 19.87 -6.38
N SER A 404 -14.71 20.57 -7.12
CA SER A 404 -13.36 20.08 -7.38
C SER A 404 -12.53 20.00 -6.10
N SER A 405 -11.68 18.98 -6.00
CA SER A 405 -10.75 18.85 -4.88
C SER A 405 -9.50 19.66 -5.17
N ALA A 406 -9.30 20.77 -4.46
CA ALA A 406 -8.22 21.71 -4.78
C ALA A 406 -7.68 22.48 -3.57
N GLY A 407 -7.60 21.83 -2.41
CA GLY A 407 -6.95 22.44 -1.26
C GLY A 407 -7.17 21.73 0.06
N VAL A 408 -6.62 22.36 1.11
CA VAL A 408 -6.78 21.95 2.49
C VAL A 408 -7.11 23.16 3.36
N ARG A 409 -7.98 22.93 4.33
CA ARG A 409 -8.36 23.85 5.39
C ARG A 409 -7.45 23.59 6.59
N ILE A 410 -6.80 24.64 7.10
CA ILE A 410 -5.87 24.53 8.23
C ILE A 410 -6.36 25.37 9.40
N SER A 411 -6.69 24.70 10.52
CA SER A 411 -7.03 25.34 11.79
C SER A 411 -5.87 25.22 12.78
N SER A 412 -5.07 26.28 12.86
CA SER A 412 -3.90 26.31 13.74
C SER A 412 -4.24 26.74 15.16
N GLY A 413 -5.19 27.67 15.35
CA GLY A 413 -5.54 28.23 16.67
C GLY A 413 -4.35 28.89 17.36
N GLY A 414 -3.49 29.56 16.59
CA GLY A 414 -2.24 30.16 17.04
C GLY A 414 -1.11 29.17 17.37
N LYS A 415 -1.23 27.88 17.02
CA LYS A 415 -0.19 26.86 17.27
C LYS A 415 0.33 26.28 15.95
N PRO A 416 1.64 25.98 15.81
CA PRO A 416 2.18 25.33 14.62
C PRO A 416 1.43 24.05 14.22
N VAL A 417 1.06 23.95 12.95
CA VAL A 417 0.46 22.78 12.30
C VAL A 417 1.44 22.26 11.26
N ARG A 418 1.89 21.01 11.40
CA ARG A 418 2.73 20.36 10.40
C ARG A 418 1.87 19.76 9.30
N ILE A 419 2.03 20.25 8.07
CA ILE A 419 1.31 19.76 6.88
C ILE A 419 2.03 18.54 6.31
N PHE A 420 3.35 18.66 6.13
CA PHE A 420 4.21 17.61 5.64
C PHE A 420 5.25 17.23 6.68
N ARG A 421 5.39 15.93 6.93
CA ARG A 421 6.63 15.38 7.50
C ARG A 421 7.58 15.16 6.35
N THR A 422 8.82 15.55 6.52
CA THR A 422 9.84 15.41 5.49
C THR A 422 11.07 14.71 6.05
N SER A 423 11.95 14.27 5.17
CA SER A 423 13.31 13.83 5.49
C SER A 423 14.17 14.17 4.29
N ILE A 424 14.40 15.46 4.11
CA ILE A 424 15.07 16.04 2.94
C ILE A 424 16.38 16.64 3.41
N GLU A 425 17.49 16.18 2.84
CA GLU A 425 18.78 16.84 3.03
C GLU A 425 18.77 18.21 2.34
N VAL A 426 19.23 19.23 3.06
CA VAL A 426 19.26 20.61 2.58
C VAL A 426 20.70 21.06 2.40
N ASP A 427 21.17 20.96 1.16
CA ASP A 427 22.49 21.42 0.72
C ASP A 427 22.44 22.75 -0.05
N LYS A 428 21.22 23.22 -0.37
CA LYS A 428 20.94 24.39 -1.20
C LYS A 428 19.79 25.20 -0.60
N ASP A 429 19.71 26.47 -0.99
CA ASP A 429 18.57 27.31 -0.64
C ASP A 429 17.28 26.70 -1.19
N ILE A 430 16.19 26.80 -0.41
CA ILE A 430 14.87 26.27 -0.76
C ILE A 430 13.89 27.43 -0.84
N ASP A 431 13.12 27.49 -1.92
CA ASP A 431 11.96 28.36 -2.03
C ASP A 431 10.69 27.54 -1.76
N ILE A 432 9.88 28.01 -0.80
CA ILE A 432 8.55 27.48 -0.49
C ILE A 432 7.52 28.52 -0.91
N VAL A 433 6.59 28.13 -1.78
CA VAL A 433 5.50 28.98 -2.25
C VAL A 433 4.17 28.38 -1.79
N ILE A 434 3.38 29.21 -1.11
CA ILE A 434 2.04 28.85 -0.62
C ILE A 434 1.04 29.80 -1.27
N GLU A 435 0.05 29.22 -1.92
CA GLU A 435 -1.10 29.91 -2.51
C GLU A 435 -2.35 29.62 -1.65
N THR A 436 -3.18 30.64 -1.43
CA THR A 436 -4.43 30.56 -0.66
C THR A 436 -5.64 31.00 -1.48
N TRP A 437 -6.84 30.55 -1.08
CA TRP A 437 -8.10 30.99 -1.73
C TRP A 437 -8.51 32.41 -1.38
N GLU A 438 -8.19 32.84 -0.16
CA GLU A 438 -8.47 34.19 0.31
C GLU A 438 -7.23 34.84 0.93
N PRO A 439 -7.18 36.19 0.98
CA PRO A 439 -6.12 36.88 1.69
C PRO A 439 -6.24 36.60 3.19
N VAL A 440 -5.24 35.93 3.76
CA VAL A 440 -5.21 35.56 5.19
C VAL A 440 -3.78 35.61 5.70
N ASP A 441 -3.61 36.06 6.94
CA ASP A 441 -2.31 36.12 7.60
C ASP A 441 -1.92 34.80 8.24
N PHE A 442 -0.74 34.32 7.87
CA PHE A 442 -0.11 33.13 8.42
C PHE A 442 1.42 33.27 8.35
N GLN A 443 2.11 32.45 9.13
CA GLN A 443 3.56 32.31 9.10
C GLN A 443 3.94 30.89 8.70
N LEU A 444 5.04 30.74 7.96
CA LEU A 444 5.62 29.44 7.65
C LEU A 444 6.30 28.90 8.90
N VAL A 445 6.12 27.61 9.15
CA VAL A 445 6.88 26.88 10.16
C VAL A 445 7.63 25.75 9.48
N VAL A 446 8.93 25.66 9.76
CA VAL A 446 9.76 24.55 9.32
C VAL A 446 10.38 23.88 10.55
N TRP A 447 10.54 22.58 10.45
CA TRP A 447 11.23 21.79 11.48
C TRP A 447 12.54 21.29 10.90
N LEU A 448 13.62 21.54 11.62
CA LEU A 448 14.97 21.15 11.24
C LEU A 448 15.54 20.23 12.31
N GLY A 449 16.18 19.15 11.91
CA GLY A 449 16.93 18.33 12.86
C GLY A 449 17.41 17.02 12.27
N ASP A 450 18.48 16.49 12.86
CA ASP A 450 19.02 15.15 12.53
C ASP A 450 18.32 14.02 13.31
N THR A 451 17.22 14.31 14.04
CA THR A 451 16.52 13.33 14.91
C THR A 451 14.99 13.59 14.99
N ASP A 452 14.25 12.62 15.55
CA ASP A 452 12.79 12.61 15.73
C ASP A 452 12.22 13.74 16.63
N ALA A 453 13.07 14.54 17.29
CA ALA A 453 12.70 15.71 18.09
C ALA A 453 13.39 16.98 17.54
N PRO A 454 12.91 17.53 16.41
CA PRO A 454 13.56 18.65 15.74
C PRO A 454 13.34 19.99 16.43
N ASP A 455 14.30 20.90 16.24
CA ASP A 455 14.17 22.30 16.62
C ASP A 455 13.05 22.94 15.78
N GLU A 456 12.12 23.63 16.46
CA GLU A 456 11.03 24.37 15.82
C GLU A 456 11.53 25.75 15.39
N SER A 457 11.60 25.99 14.08
CA SER A 457 11.98 27.30 13.53
C SER A 457 10.78 27.94 12.83
N ILE A 458 10.31 29.05 13.40
CA ILE A 458 9.26 29.87 12.80
C ILE A 458 9.92 30.88 11.87
N ILE A 459 9.56 30.85 10.59
CA ILE A 459 10.13 31.75 9.58
C ILE A 459 9.03 32.69 9.10
N SER A 460 9.20 33.97 9.39
CA SER A 460 8.32 35.03 8.90
C SER A 460 8.57 35.25 7.40
N GLY A 461 7.55 35.04 6.57
CA GLY A 461 7.64 35.29 5.14
C GLY A 461 7.41 36.74 4.73
N GLN A 462 7.85 37.07 3.53
CA GLN A 462 7.49 38.32 2.85
C GLN A 462 6.28 38.07 1.94
N SER A 463 5.25 38.92 2.05
CA SER A 463 4.08 38.87 1.17
C SER A 463 4.46 39.40 -0.22
N VAL A 464 4.31 38.58 -1.26
CA VAL A 464 4.59 39.01 -2.66
C VAL A 464 3.30 39.54 -3.32
N VAL A 465 2.13 39.00 -2.95
CA VAL A 465 0.78 39.40 -3.38
C VAL A 465 -0.23 38.89 -2.32
N PRO A 466 -1.48 39.40 -2.22
CA PRO A 466 -2.40 39.04 -1.13
C PRO A 466 -2.71 37.55 -0.98
N LEU A 467 -2.61 36.78 -2.07
CA LEU A 467 -2.97 35.35 -2.15
C LEU A 467 -1.76 34.41 -2.28
N ILE A 468 -0.56 34.95 -2.49
CA ILE A 468 0.65 34.14 -2.75
C ILE A 468 1.76 34.64 -1.84
N ARG A 469 2.27 33.74 -1.01
CA ARG A 469 3.42 34.00 -0.14
C ARG A 469 4.59 33.11 -0.56
N SER A 470 5.74 33.74 -0.72
CA SER A 470 7.00 33.06 -1.01
C SER A 470 7.93 33.19 0.18
N PHE A 471 8.55 32.09 0.55
CA PHE A 471 9.45 31.98 1.69
C PHE A 471 10.75 31.38 1.18
N ARG A 472 11.86 32.09 1.41
CA ARG A 472 13.18 31.60 1.09
C ARG A 472 13.85 31.10 2.36
N LEU A 473 14.30 29.86 2.33
CA LEU A 473 15.12 29.24 3.36
C LEU A 473 16.56 29.24 2.88
N SER A 474 17.42 30.07 3.48
CA SER A 474 18.84 30.04 3.11
C SER A 474 19.52 28.82 3.73
N SER A 475 20.28 28.06 2.93
CA SER A 475 21.21 27.03 3.40
C SER A 475 22.15 27.51 4.52
N LYS A 476 22.47 28.82 4.55
CA LYS A 476 23.26 29.44 5.62
C LYS A 476 22.46 29.79 6.88
N GLU A 477 21.14 29.88 6.80
CA GLU A 477 20.28 30.01 7.99
C GLU A 477 19.97 28.62 8.60
N LEU A 478 20.13 27.56 7.80
CA LEU A 478 19.97 26.16 8.19
C LEU A 478 21.23 25.56 8.88
N LEU A 479 22.22 26.38 9.25
CA LEU A 479 23.56 25.97 9.74
C LEU A 479 23.57 25.01 10.95
N THR A 480 22.47 24.84 11.68
CA THR A 480 22.39 23.95 12.85
C THR A 480 21.93 22.53 12.52
N SER A 481 21.39 22.27 11.32
CA SER A 481 20.89 20.95 10.91
C SER A 481 20.84 20.82 9.39
N SER A 482 21.36 19.72 8.84
CA SER A 482 21.36 19.46 7.40
C SER A 482 20.05 18.86 6.88
N HIS A 483 19.03 18.65 7.73
CA HIS A 483 17.79 17.99 7.34
C HIS A 483 16.55 18.86 7.61
N LEU A 484 15.71 19.01 6.58
CA LEU A 484 14.35 19.52 6.68
C LEU A 484 13.42 18.35 7.01
N VAL A 485 12.81 18.38 8.20
CA VAL A 485 11.97 17.29 8.72
C VAL A 485 10.48 17.63 8.84
N GLY A 486 10.11 18.87 8.54
CA GLY A 486 8.71 19.19 8.31
C GLY A 486 8.47 20.58 7.72
N ILE A 487 7.34 20.70 7.04
CA ILE A 487 6.81 21.96 6.50
C ILE A 487 5.38 22.13 7.02
N GLY A 488 5.05 23.33 7.47
CA GLY A 488 3.76 23.64 8.03
C GLY A 488 3.52 25.13 8.18
N LEU A 489 2.48 25.50 8.90
CA LEU A 489 2.14 26.89 9.13
C LEU A 489 1.56 27.13 10.53
N VAL A 490 1.55 28.39 10.93
CA VAL A 490 0.83 28.89 12.10
C VAL A 490 0.01 30.11 11.71
N ALA A 491 -1.24 30.12 12.15
CA ALA A 491 -2.20 31.19 11.93
C ALA A 491 -3.16 31.28 13.13
N VAL A 492 -3.62 32.50 13.42
CA VAL A 492 -4.70 32.73 14.41
C VAL A 492 -6.02 32.26 13.80
N ASP A 493 -6.28 32.71 12.57
CA ASP A 493 -7.46 32.37 11.79
C ASP A 493 -7.25 31.08 10.98
N GLU A 494 -8.34 30.58 10.39
CA GLU A 494 -8.32 29.47 9.46
C GLU A 494 -7.68 29.87 8.13
N VAL A 495 -6.86 28.97 7.55
CA VAL A 495 -6.18 29.19 6.26
C VAL A 495 -6.63 28.13 5.26
N ASN A 496 -7.21 28.53 4.13
CA ASN A 496 -7.46 27.62 3.01
C ASN A 496 -6.31 27.67 2.01
N VAL A 497 -5.43 26.67 2.08
CA VAL A 497 -4.29 26.52 1.17
C VAL A 497 -4.72 25.72 -0.05
N ASN A 498 -4.50 26.27 -1.24
CA ASN A 498 -4.87 25.61 -2.48
C ASN A 498 -3.69 25.08 -3.27
N LYS A 499 -2.48 25.56 -2.96
CA LYS A 499 -1.25 25.01 -3.50
C LYS A 499 -0.07 25.24 -2.58
N LEU A 500 0.77 24.22 -2.47
CA LEU A 500 2.06 24.29 -1.81
C LEU A 500 3.12 23.75 -2.76
N THR A 501 4.18 24.52 -2.98
CA THR A 501 5.35 24.14 -3.76
C THR A 501 6.60 24.31 -2.90
N ALA A 502 7.49 23.33 -2.91
CA ALA A 502 8.82 23.44 -2.35
C ALA A 502 9.84 23.04 -3.43
N SER A 503 10.82 23.90 -3.70
CA SER A 503 11.83 23.68 -4.73
C SER A 503 13.19 24.24 -4.33
N TYR A 504 14.27 23.64 -4.84
CA TYR A 504 15.59 24.25 -4.73
C TYR A 504 15.63 25.57 -5.50
N CYS A 505 16.31 26.58 -4.94
CA CYS A 505 16.62 27.79 -5.67
C CYS A 505 17.52 27.47 -6.88
N CYS A 506 17.25 28.13 -8.00
CA CYS A 506 18.08 28.07 -9.21
C CYS A 506 19.41 28.81 -9.03
#